data_AF-A0AAT9QIJ8-F1
#
_entry.id   AF-A0AAT9QIJ8-F1
#
_cell.length_a   1.000
_cell.length_b   1.000
_cell.length_c   1.000
_cell.angle_alpha   90.00
_cell.angle_beta   90.00
_cell.angle_gamma   90.00
#
_symmetry.space_group_name_H-M   'P 1'
#
loop_
_entity.id
_entity.type
_entity.pdbx_description
1 polymer ?
#
loop_
_entity_poly.entity_id
_entity_poly.type
_entity_poly.pdbx_seq_one_letter_code
_entity_poly.pdbx_strand_id
1 'polypeptide(L)'
;MKGPRQDTVPRTRLLRFAVFALAALVVLSLGFVLVPAEKPAPAEPPFSEQARAAALTAALDLRAAGLKLTSTGDANPAALDPVVTLLTIQARALMVPAAGSATAAAHTSPPPTAPHASTDGPRNLAELVLALADSGRTRVKDAETADGGMARLLAGAGTAQLIAAGRLAAATAVPLPQEAAGTDAEVPGTSATASSCPSPSAPAARESTRPGTPPGTRQALAAAISAEQQAVYGYQAALPRLAPAETGTAAEFLARHKELAGAAEERLRLACGGYVPQQPGYVLDPGFLVAPGAALGKLEAATLASYGDVVAVSQGQDRRWALAALQAAARRAQRWGADPGPVPGLTLDAGQLPALPPDDALPSGTGQTPSPATS
;
A
#
# COMPACT_ATOMS: atom_id res chain seq x y z
N MET A 1 33.99 90.13 -60.19
CA MET A 1 32.65 89.66 -60.66
C MET A 1 32.36 88.31 -60.03
N LYS A 2 31.17 88.19 -59.47
CA LYS A 2 30.64 87.08 -58.66
C LYS A 2 29.94 86.06 -59.57
N GLY A 3 30.08 84.77 -59.29
CA GLY A 3 29.36 83.69 -59.97
C GLY A 3 29.64 82.32 -59.33
N PRO A 4 28.64 81.63 -58.75
CA PRO A 4 28.81 80.47 -57.86
C PRO A 4 28.71 79.13 -58.61
N ARG A 5 29.23 78.04 -58.05
CA ARG A 5 28.74 76.68 -58.36
C ARG A 5 28.47 75.89 -57.09
N GLN A 6 27.31 75.27 -57.10
CA GLN A 6 26.61 74.58 -56.04
C GLN A 6 27.22 73.20 -55.79
N ASP A 7 27.54 72.89 -54.54
CA ASP A 7 27.80 71.53 -54.09
C ASP A 7 26.46 70.82 -53.81
N THR A 8 25.97 70.09 -54.81
CA THR A 8 25.04 68.99 -54.59
C THR A 8 25.82 67.76 -54.14
N VAL A 9 25.55 67.22 -52.94
CA VAL A 9 25.19 65.79 -52.68
C VAL A 9 25.04 65.54 -51.16
N PRO A 10 23.80 65.32 -50.66
CA PRO A 10 23.58 64.56 -49.42
C PRO A 10 22.63 63.36 -49.58
N ARG A 11 22.28 62.94 -50.81
CA ARG A 11 21.24 61.91 -51.05
C ARG A 11 21.70 60.46 -50.93
N THR A 12 22.97 60.16 -51.16
CA THR A 12 23.50 58.77 -51.16
C THR A 12 23.69 58.17 -49.76
N ARG A 13 23.80 58.98 -48.71
CA ARG A 13 23.93 58.48 -47.33
C ARG A 13 22.60 57.99 -46.75
N LEU A 14 21.52 58.74 -47.01
CA LEU A 14 20.16 58.39 -46.57
C LEU A 14 19.68 57.04 -47.15
N LEU A 15 19.98 56.78 -48.42
CA LEU A 15 19.57 55.52 -49.06
C LEU A 15 20.28 54.30 -48.45
N ARG A 16 21.55 54.44 -48.07
CA ARG A 16 22.31 53.36 -47.43
C ARG A 16 21.78 53.04 -46.03
N PHE A 17 21.44 54.06 -45.24
CA PHE A 17 20.84 53.84 -43.92
C PHE A 17 19.46 53.17 -44.01
N ALA A 18 18.64 53.52 -45.00
CA ALA A 18 17.35 52.87 -45.21
C ALA A 18 17.50 51.37 -45.55
N VAL A 19 18.47 51.01 -46.40
CA VAL A 19 18.73 49.61 -46.75
C VAL A 19 19.24 48.82 -45.55
N PHE A 20 20.16 49.38 -44.74
CA PHE A 20 20.62 48.70 -43.53
C PHE A 20 19.52 48.57 -42.47
N ALA A 21 18.68 49.59 -42.30
CA ALA A 21 17.55 49.51 -41.38
C ALA A 21 16.53 48.46 -41.82
N LEU A 22 16.24 48.37 -43.13
CA LEU A 22 15.31 47.39 -43.67
C LEU A 22 15.88 45.96 -43.59
N ALA A 23 17.18 45.78 -43.84
CA ALA A 23 17.85 44.50 -43.64
C ALA A 23 17.85 44.08 -42.15
N ALA A 24 18.10 45.01 -41.24
CA ALA A 24 18.03 44.74 -39.80
C ALA A 24 16.61 44.38 -39.36
N LEU A 25 15.59 45.05 -39.91
CA LEU A 25 14.18 44.77 -39.62
C LEU A 25 13.74 43.42 -40.19
N VAL A 26 14.23 43.05 -41.38
CA VAL A 26 14.02 41.71 -41.96
C VAL A 26 14.68 40.64 -41.08
N VAL A 27 15.92 40.83 -40.65
CA VAL A 27 16.60 39.87 -39.75
C VAL A 27 15.91 39.78 -38.38
N LEU A 28 15.44 40.90 -37.83
CA LEU A 28 14.65 40.89 -36.59
C LEU A 28 13.31 40.18 -36.78
N SER A 29 12.64 40.37 -37.93
CA SER A 29 11.35 39.73 -38.22
C SER A 29 11.46 38.24 -38.53
N LEU A 30 12.58 37.80 -39.13
CA LEU A 30 12.83 36.38 -39.42
C LEU A 30 13.42 35.62 -38.23
N GLY A 31 14.12 36.31 -37.31
CA GLY A 31 14.76 35.71 -36.14
C GLY A 31 13.84 35.48 -34.94
N PHE A 32 12.64 36.05 -34.93
CA PHE A 32 11.64 35.87 -33.85
C PHE A 32 10.61 34.79 -34.20
N VAL A 33 11.07 33.55 -34.41
CA VAL A 33 10.18 32.39 -34.27
C VAL A 33 10.09 32.09 -32.78
N LEU A 34 9.03 32.59 -32.13
CA LEU A 34 8.64 32.18 -30.78
C LEU A 34 8.30 30.68 -30.82
N VAL A 35 9.30 29.82 -30.64
CA VAL A 35 9.09 28.40 -30.35
C VAL A 35 8.27 28.37 -29.06
N PRO A 36 7.00 27.95 -29.09
CA PRO A 36 6.22 27.80 -27.87
C PRO A 36 7.02 26.85 -26.97
N ALA A 37 7.35 27.29 -25.76
CA ALA A 37 8.09 26.46 -24.83
C ALA A 37 7.37 25.11 -24.72
N GLU A 38 8.05 24.06 -25.17
CA GLU A 38 7.54 22.69 -25.14
C GLU A 38 7.12 22.42 -23.69
N LYS A 39 5.82 22.19 -23.48
CA LYS A 39 5.29 22.00 -22.14
C LYS A 39 6.06 20.83 -21.53
N PRO A 40 6.77 21.02 -20.41
CA PRO A 40 7.56 19.94 -19.82
C PRO A 40 6.65 18.74 -19.62
N ALA A 41 7.14 17.56 -20.00
CA ALA A 41 6.40 16.32 -19.89
C ALA A 41 5.84 16.19 -18.46
N PRO A 42 4.60 15.69 -18.29
CA PRO A 42 4.02 15.50 -16.96
C PRO A 42 4.97 14.69 -16.10
N ALA A 43 5.19 15.13 -14.86
CA ALA A 43 6.00 14.36 -13.92
C ALA A 43 5.37 12.98 -13.71
N GLU A 44 6.21 11.94 -13.66
CA GLU A 44 5.75 10.60 -13.36
C GLU A 44 5.09 10.57 -11.97
N PRO A 45 3.97 9.83 -11.81
CA PRO A 45 3.33 9.70 -10.51
C PRO A 45 4.30 9.08 -9.49
N PRO A 46 4.21 9.44 -8.20
CA PRO A 46 5.05 8.85 -7.17
C PRO A 46 4.80 7.34 -7.04
N PHE A 47 5.80 6.58 -6.57
CA PHE A 47 5.71 5.11 -6.43
C PHE A 47 4.44 4.67 -5.68
N SER A 48 4.11 5.32 -4.58
CA SER A 48 2.91 5.01 -3.77
C SER A 48 1.61 5.10 -4.58
N GLU A 49 1.52 6.06 -5.51
CA GLU A 49 0.36 6.24 -6.37
C GLU A 49 0.33 5.20 -7.50
N GLN A 50 1.49 4.86 -8.07
CA GLN A 50 1.61 3.77 -9.04
C GLN A 50 1.21 2.43 -8.42
N ALA A 51 1.72 2.12 -7.23
CA ALA A 51 1.40 0.90 -6.49
C ALA A 51 -0.08 0.83 -6.09
N ARG A 52 -0.68 1.96 -5.69
CA ARG A 52 -2.12 2.05 -5.42
C ARG A 52 -2.95 1.77 -6.68
N ALA A 53 -2.62 2.41 -7.80
CA ALA A 53 -3.33 2.22 -9.06
C ALA A 53 -3.22 0.76 -9.55
N ALA A 54 -2.03 0.18 -9.50
CA ALA A 54 -1.81 -1.23 -9.84
C ALA A 54 -2.59 -2.18 -8.93
N ALA A 55 -2.63 -1.90 -7.62
CA ALA A 55 -3.42 -2.66 -6.66
C ALA A 55 -4.93 -2.61 -6.97
N LEU A 56 -5.44 -1.43 -7.34
CA LEU A 56 -6.84 -1.24 -7.68
C LEU A 56 -7.22 -2.04 -8.93
N THR A 57 -6.42 -1.92 -10.00
CA THR A 57 -6.63 -2.67 -11.24
C THR A 57 -6.63 -4.18 -10.98
N ALA A 58 -5.61 -4.69 -10.27
CA ALA A 58 -5.54 -6.12 -9.96
C ALA A 58 -6.73 -6.60 -9.11
N ALA A 59 -7.20 -5.80 -8.14
CA ALA A 59 -8.37 -6.14 -7.34
C ALA A 59 -9.65 -6.21 -8.17
N LEU A 60 -9.84 -5.29 -9.13
CA LEU A 60 -10.98 -5.29 -10.05
C LEU A 60 -10.94 -6.48 -11.02
N ASP A 61 -9.76 -6.77 -11.60
CA ASP A 61 -9.59 -7.89 -12.54
C ASP A 61 -9.85 -9.24 -11.86
N LEU A 62 -9.28 -9.45 -10.67
CA LEU A 62 -9.51 -10.66 -9.89
C LEU A 62 -10.98 -10.79 -9.44
N ARG A 63 -11.62 -9.68 -9.07
CA ARG A 63 -13.06 -9.65 -8.74
C ARG A 63 -13.90 -10.07 -9.95
N ALA A 64 -13.63 -9.51 -11.13
CA ALA A 64 -14.34 -9.85 -12.36
C ALA A 64 -14.16 -11.33 -12.74
N ALA A 65 -12.93 -11.86 -12.60
CA ALA A 65 -12.66 -13.28 -12.82
C ALA A 65 -13.45 -14.19 -11.86
N GLY A 66 -13.48 -13.86 -10.56
CA GLY A 66 -14.27 -14.60 -9.57
C GLY A 66 -15.78 -14.58 -9.86
N LEU A 67 -16.32 -13.43 -10.26
CA LEU A 67 -17.73 -13.32 -10.67
C LEU A 67 -18.03 -14.15 -11.93
N LYS A 68 -17.14 -14.11 -12.93
CA LYS A 68 -17.28 -14.92 -14.15
C LYS A 68 -17.31 -16.41 -13.83
N LEU A 69 -16.37 -16.91 -13.02
CA LEU A 69 -16.32 -18.32 -12.61
C LEU A 69 -17.55 -18.77 -11.82
N THR A 70 -18.15 -17.86 -11.04
CA THR A 70 -19.41 -18.12 -10.35
C THR A 70 -20.57 -18.22 -11.34
N SER A 71 -20.62 -17.34 -12.35
CA SER A 71 -21.69 -17.31 -13.35
C SER A 71 -21.68 -18.49 -14.33
N THR A 72 -20.50 -19.05 -14.64
CA THR A 72 -20.37 -20.21 -15.53
C THR A 72 -20.72 -21.53 -14.82
N GLY A 73 -20.88 -21.52 -13.50
CA GLY A 73 -21.14 -22.72 -12.70
C GLY A 73 -19.91 -23.60 -12.48
N ASP A 74 -18.72 -23.11 -12.85
CA ASP A 74 -17.46 -23.86 -12.73
C ASP A 74 -16.92 -23.92 -11.29
N ALA A 75 -17.55 -23.19 -10.36
CA ALA A 75 -17.09 -23.05 -8.99
C ALA A 75 -18.25 -22.96 -7.97
N ASN A 76 -17.98 -23.45 -6.76
CA ASN A 76 -18.92 -23.34 -5.63
C ASN A 76 -19.01 -21.87 -5.16
N PRO A 77 -20.20 -21.22 -5.21
CA PRO A 77 -20.36 -19.83 -4.78
C PRO A 77 -19.96 -19.62 -3.31
N ALA A 78 -20.21 -20.60 -2.44
CA ALA A 78 -19.84 -20.50 -1.01
C ALA A 78 -18.32 -20.34 -0.78
N ALA A 79 -17.48 -20.76 -1.73
CA ALA A 79 -16.03 -20.58 -1.68
C ALA A 79 -15.57 -19.26 -2.34
N LEU A 80 -16.26 -18.80 -3.39
CA LEU A 80 -15.88 -17.60 -4.15
C LEU A 80 -16.47 -16.31 -3.60
N ASP A 81 -17.69 -16.33 -3.05
CA ASP A 81 -18.37 -15.13 -2.55
C ASP A 81 -17.54 -14.35 -1.50
N PRO A 82 -16.84 -15.01 -0.55
CA PRO A 82 -15.95 -14.30 0.38
C PRO A 82 -14.78 -13.62 -0.32
N VAL A 83 -14.22 -14.24 -1.38
CA VAL A 83 -13.10 -13.69 -2.15
C VAL A 83 -13.55 -12.48 -2.97
N VAL A 84 -14.69 -12.58 -3.63
CA VAL A 84 -15.29 -11.46 -4.38
C VAL A 84 -15.64 -10.30 -3.45
N THR A 85 -16.20 -10.59 -2.27
CA THR A 85 -16.50 -9.59 -1.24
C THR A 85 -15.24 -8.90 -0.75
N LEU A 86 -14.20 -9.67 -0.44
CA LEU A 86 -12.88 -9.14 -0.05
C LEU A 86 -12.32 -8.17 -1.09
N LEU A 87 -12.23 -8.62 -2.35
CA LEU A 87 -11.68 -7.84 -3.45
C LEU A 87 -12.51 -6.58 -3.73
N THR A 88 -13.84 -6.66 -3.55
CA THR A 88 -14.73 -5.50 -3.65
C THR A 88 -14.41 -4.47 -2.57
N ILE A 89 -14.27 -4.88 -1.31
CA ILE A 89 -13.94 -3.96 -0.22
C ILE A 89 -12.54 -3.34 -0.44
N GLN A 90 -11.58 -4.13 -0.87
CA GLN A 90 -10.22 -3.65 -1.16
C GLN A 90 -10.19 -2.65 -2.32
N ALA A 91 -10.89 -2.94 -3.43
CA ALA A 91 -11.01 -2.00 -4.54
C ALA A 91 -11.62 -0.68 -4.08
N ARG A 92 -12.70 -0.71 -3.26
CA ARG A 92 -13.31 0.49 -2.68
C ARG A 92 -12.35 1.25 -1.74
N ALA A 93 -11.55 0.54 -0.95
CA ALA A 93 -10.55 1.16 -0.06
C ALA A 93 -9.37 1.79 -0.83
N LEU A 94 -9.06 1.28 -2.03
CA LEU A 94 -8.01 1.79 -2.91
C LEU A 94 -8.50 2.97 -3.78
N MET A 95 -9.82 3.20 -3.85
CA MET A 95 -10.40 4.39 -4.47
C MET A 95 -10.21 5.60 -3.54
N VAL A 96 -9.44 6.58 -4.00
CA VAL A 96 -9.18 7.82 -3.28
C VAL A 96 -10.49 8.60 -3.05
N PRO A 97 -10.81 9.04 -1.82
CA PRO A 97 -11.74 10.14 -1.62
C PRO A 97 -11.03 11.43 -2.06
N ALA A 98 -11.53 12.11 -3.09
CA ALA A 98 -11.01 13.40 -3.52
C ALA A 98 -11.22 14.44 -2.41
N ALA A 99 -10.24 14.62 -1.53
CA ALA A 99 -10.22 15.70 -0.55
C ALA A 99 -8.89 16.46 -0.67
N GLY A 100 -8.94 17.61 -1.34
CA GLY A 100 -7.96 18.67 -1.19
C GLY A 100 -6.75 18.64 -2.12
N SER A 101 -6.97 18.72 -3.43
CA SER A 101 -6.04 19.40 -4.34
C SER A 101 -6.84 20.11 -5.42
N ALA A 102 -6.58 21.39 -5.55
CA ALA A 102 -7.30 22.33 -6.39
C ALA A 102 -7.41 21.86 -7.85
N THR A 103 -8.61 22.06 -8.43
CA THR A 103 -8.90 22.17 -9.87
C THR A 103 -7.87 21.53 -10.81
N ALA A 104 -7.93 20.21 -10.96
CA ALA A 104 -7.37 19.53 -12.12
C ALA A 104 -8.52 19.24 -13.09
N ALA A 105 -8.56 19.98 -14.18
CA ALA A 105 -9.47 19.76 -15.29
C ALA A 105 -9.32 18.31 -15.79
N ALA A 106 -10.47 17.66 -16.01
CA ALA A 106 -10.54 16.37 -16.65
C ALA A 106 -9.90 16.45 -18.04
N HIS A 107 -8.75 15.82 -18.21
CA HIS A 107 -8.12 15.63 -19.50
C HIS A 107 -7.80 14.16 -19.69
N THR A 108 -8.52 13.55 -20.63
CA THR A 108 -8.27 12.25 -21.21
C THR A 108 -6.92 12.27 -21.93
N SER A 109 -5.89 11.71 -21.31
CA SER A 109 -4.63 11.36 -21.98
C SER A 109 -4.56 9.85 -22.20
N PRO A 110 -3.97 9.37 -23.32
CA PRO A 110 -3.87 7.95 -23.62
C PRO A 110 -2.90 7.27 -22.64
N PRO A 111 -3.14 5.98 -22.32
CA PRO A 111 -2.35 5.26 -21.32
C PRO A 111 -0.92 5.00 -21.82
N PRO A 112 0.09 4.98 -20.92
CA PRO A 112 1.43 4.54 -21.25
C PRO A 112 1.46 3.02 -21.47
N THR A 113 2.27 2.59 -22.43
CA THR A 113 2.51 1.18 -22.75
C THR A 113 3.28 0.51 -21.61
N ALA A 114 2.56 -0.11 -20.67
CA ALA A 114 3.11 -1.09 -19.75
C ALA A 114 3.43 -2.40 -20.50
N PRO A 115 4.42 -3.19 -20.05
CA PRO A 115 4.63 -4.53 -20.59
C PRO A 115 3.33 -5.35 -20.46
N HIS A 116 2.88 -5.88 -21.59
CA HIS A 116 1.64 -6.65 -21.70
C HIS A 116 1.67 -7.86 -20.75
N ALA A 117 0.96 -7.75 -19.63
CA ALA A 117 0.44 -8.91 -18.93
C ALA A 117 -0.67 -9.51 -19.82
N SER A 118 -0.64 -10.83 -19.99
CA SER A 118 -1.59 -11.58 -20.82
C SER A 118 -3.03 -11.12 -20.58
N THR A 119 -3.71 -10.70 -21.65
CA THR A 119 -5.07 -10.13 -21.66
C THR A 119 -6.16 -11.11 -21.26
N ASP A 120 -5.82 -12.36 -20.96
CA ASP A 120 -6.76 -13.35 -20.44
C ASP A 120 -6.54 -13.49 -18.94
N GLY A 121 -7.42 -12.88 -18.16
CA GLY A 121 -7.49 -13.10 -16.71
C GLY A 121 -7.73 -14.58 -16.36
N PRO A 122 -7.72 -14.94 -15.05
CA PRO A 122 -7.87 -16.31 -14.62
C PRO A 122 -9.08 -17.02 -15.23
N ARG A 123 -8.85 -18.17 -15.87
CA ARG A 123 -9.86 -18.94 -16.61
C ARG A 123 -10.47 -20.07 -15.79
N ASN A 124 -9.86 -20.42 -14.66
CA ASN A 124 -10.32 -21.48 -13.76
C ASN A 124 -9.92 -21.17 -12.31
N LEU A 125 -10.40 -21.98 -11.37
CA LEU A 125 -10.15 -21.82 -9.93
C LEU A 125 -8.66 -21.88 -9.57
N ALA A 126 -7.88 -22.74 -10.22
CA ALA A 126 -6.46 -22.86 -9.91
C ALA A 126 -5.69 -21.61 -10.33
N GLU A 127 -5.97 -21.07 -11.52
CA GLU A 127 -5.42 -19.81 -11.98
C GLU A 127 -5.85 -18.64 -11.08
N LEU A 128 -7.09 -18.63 -10.57
CA LEU A 128 -7.56 -17.58 -9.67
C LEU A 128 -6.82 -17.61 -8.32
N VAL A 129 -6.64 -18.80 -7.74
CA VAL A 129 -5.87 -19.00 -6.50
C VAL A 129 -4.43 -18.48 -6.66
N LEU A 130 -3.78 -18.84 -7.77
CA LEU A 130 -2.42 -18.38 -8.10
C LEU A 130 -2.35 -16.87 -8.25
N ALA A 131 -3.24 -16.29 -9.06
CA ALA A 131 -3.26 -14.86 -9.32
C ALA A 131 -3.59 -14.04 -8.05
N LEU A 132 -4.43 -14.57 -7.15
CA LEU A 132 -4.71 -13.94 -5.86
C LEU A 132 -3.50 -13.99 -4.93
N ALA A 133 -2.78 -15.12 -4.88
CA ALA A 133 -1.54 -15.23 -4.11
C ALA A 133 -0.45 -14.30 -4.65
N ASP A 134 -0.26 -14.26 -5.97
CA ASP A 134 0.71 -13.38 -6.64
C ASP A 134 0.40 -11.91 -6.38
N SER A 135 -0.86 -11.51 -6.55
CA SER A 135 -1.32 -10.16 -6.22
C SER A 135 -0.99 -9.83 -4.76
N GLY A 136 -1.34 -10.72 -3.83
CA GLY A 136 -1.06 -10.55 -2.41
C GLY A 136 0.42 -10.33 -2.10
N ARG A 137 1.31 -11.13 -2.70
CA ARG A 137 2.77 -10.99 -2.56
C ARG A 137 3.28 -9.67 -3.12
N THR A 138 2.79 -9.27 -4.29
CA THR A 138 3.17 -7.97 -4.88
C THR A 138 2.74 -6.82 -3.98
N ARG A 139 1.52 -6.85 -3.42
CA ARG A 139 1.05 -5.77 -2.52
C ARG A 139 1.88 -5.68 -1.24
N VAL A 140 2.23 -6.82 -0.63
CA VAL A 140 3.13 -6.85 0.54
C VAL A 140 4.51 -6.31 0.17
N LYS A 141 5.02 -6.64 -1.02
CA LYS A 141 6.31 -6.14 -1.49
C LYS A 141 6.28 -4.63 -1.73
N ASP A 142 5.23 -4.12 -2.36
CA ASP A 142 5.05 -2.70 -2.60
C ASP A 142 4.93 -1.91 -1.29
N ALA A 143 4.34 -2.52 -0.25
CA ALA A 143 4.28 -1.92 1.08
C ALA A 143 5.66 -1.65 1.69
N GLU A 144 6.72 -2.38 1.31
CA GLU A 144 8.08 -2.09 1.77
C GLU A 144 8.56 -0.68 1.37
N THR A 145 8.06 -0.17 0.24
CA THR A 145 8.52 1.10 -0.36
C THR A 145 7.46 2.21 -0.31
N ALA A 146 6.18 1.87 -0.26
CA ALA A 146 5.09 2.86 -0.26
C ALA A 146 5.11 3.79 0.98
N ASP A 147 4.48 4.94 0.90
CA ASP A 147 4.53 5.93 1.99
C ASP A 147 3.42 5.71 3.02
N GLY A 148 3.76 5.88 4.30
CA GLY A 148 2.78 6.14 5.35
C GLY A 148 1.60 5.17 5.40
N GLY A 149 0.39 5.73 5.41
CA GLY A 149 -0.86 4.97 5.39
C GLY A 149 -1.04 4.08 4.15
N MET A 150 -0.41 4.40 3.01
CA MET A 150 -0.47 3.55 1.82
C MET A 150 0.30 2.25 2.02
N ALA A 151 1.46 2.29 2.69
CA ALA A 151 2.17 1.07 3.07
C ALA A 151 1.29 0.15 3.93
N ARG A 152 0.58 0.72 4.92
CA ARG A 152 -0.36 -0.03 5.76
C ARG A 152 -1.53 -0.60 4.97
N LEU A 153 -2.12 0.17 4.06
CA LEU A 153 -3.23 -0.29 3.20
C LEU A 153 -2.79 -1.44 2.29
N LEU A 154 -1.65 -1.30 1.61
CA LEU A 154 -1.10 -2.34 0.73
C LEU A 154 -0.69 -3.59 1.52
N ALA A 155 -0.09 -3.43 2.69
CA ALA A 155 0.28 -4.53 3.58
C ALA A 155 -0.94 -5.32 4.04
N GLY A 156 -1.99 -4.63 4.49
CA GLY A 156 -3.25 -5.25 4.88
C GLY A 156 -3.91 -5.95 3.70
N ALA A 157 -4.10 -5.24 2.58
CA ALA A 157 -4.73 -5.81 1.39
C ALA A 157 -4.01 -7.08 0.91
N GLY A 158 -2.67 -7.03 0.82
CA GLY A 158 -1.86 -8.17 0.44
C GLY A 158 -1.94 -9.34 1.42
N THR A 159 -1.89 -9.05 2.73
CA THR A 159 -2.05 -10.07 3.78
C THR A 159 -3.41 -10.78 3.69
N ALA A 160 -4.49 -10.04 3.46
CA ALA A 160 -5.82 -10.62 3.32
C ALA A 160 -5.95 -11.48 2.05
N GLN A 161 -5.35 -11.04 0.94
CA GLN A 161 -5.34 -11.80 -0.31
C GLN A 161 -4.59 -13.12 -0.17
N LEU A 162 -3.45 -13.14 0.51
CA LEU A 162 -2.70 -14.38 0.79
C LEU A 162 -3.52 -15.36 1.64
N ILE A 163 -4.20 -14.86 2.68
CA ILE A 163 -5.09 -15.68 3.51
C ILE A 163 -6.27 -16.21 2.69
N ALA A 164 -6.88 -15.37 1.87
CA ALA A 164 -7.99 -15.76 1.01
C ALA A 164 -7.58 -16.80 -0.05
N ALA A 165 -6.39 -16.67 -0.64
CA ALA A 165 -5.83 -17.66 -1.56
C ALA A 165 -5.63 -19.01 -0.87
N GLY A 166 -5.07 -19.02 0.35
CA GLY A 166 -4.93 -20.22 1.17
C GLY A 166 -6.26 -20.91 1.49
N ARG A 167 -7.28 -20.13 1.85
CA ARG A 167 -8.63 -20.64 2.14
C ARG A 167 -9.31 -21.21 0.90
N LEU A 168 -9.21 -20.49 -0.22
CA LEU A 168 -9.81 -20.92 -1.48
C LEU A 168 -9.14 -22.22 -1.96
N ALA A 169 -7.81 -22.27 -1.95
CA ALA A 169 -7.03 -23.47 -2.28
C ALA A 169 -7.44 -24.69 -1.45
N ALA A 170 -7.56 -24.52 -0.13
CA ALA A 170 -7.99 -25.59 0.77
C ALA A 170 -9.43 -26.04 0.50
N ALA A 171 -10.34 -25.11 0.24
CA ALA A 171 -11.74 -25.40 -0.03
C ALA A 171 -11.96 -26.10 -1.39
N THR A 172 -11.08 -25.85 -2.37
CA THR A 172 -11.18 -26.41 -3.73
C THR A 172 -10.20 -27.55 -3.99
N ALA A 173 -9.44 -27.98 -2.97
CA ALA A 173 -8.36 -28.97 -3.09
C ALA A 173 -7.34 -28.65 -4.20
N VAL A 174 -7.14 -27.36 -4.49
CA VAL A 174 -6.13 -26.90 -5.45
C VAL A 174 -4.82 -26.75 -4.70
N PRO A 175 -3.72 -27.40 -5.13
CA PRO A 175 -2.43 -27.20 -4.51
C PRO A 175 -1.95 -25.78 -4.79
N LEU A 176 -1.61 -25.04 -3.74
CA LEU A 176 -0.78 -23.84 -3.89
C LEU A 176 0.65 -24.27 -4.25
N PRO A 177 1.36 -23.54 -5.12
CA PRO A 177 2.79 -23.69 -5.26
C PRO A 177 3.37 -23.59 -3.85
N GLN A 178 4.07 -24.64 -3.47
CA GLN A 178 4.70 -24.71 -2.17
C GLN A 178 5.72 -23.57 -2.15
N GLU A 179 5.40 -22.49 -1.44
CA GLU A 179 6.42 -21.51 -1.10
C GLU A 179 7.49 -22.32 -0.38
N ALA A 180 8.70 -22.36 -0.95
CA ALA A 180 9.85 -22.93 -0.28
C ALA A 180 9.83 -22.35 1.12
N ALA A 181 9.58 -23.21 2.12
CA ALA A 181 9.26 -22.82 3.48
C ALA A 181 10.16 -21.65 3.85
N GLY A 182 9.59 -20.46 3.83
CA GLY A 182 10.30 -19.25 4.18
C GLY A 182 10.66 -19.50 5.62
N THR A 183 11.94 -19.78 5.85
CA THR A 183 12.55 -19.82 7.16
C THR A 183 11.93 -18.68 7.94
N ASP A 184 11.26 -19.00 9.05
CA ASP A 184 10.98 -18.03 10.10
C ASP A 184 12.23 -17.18 10.19
N ALA A 185 12.13 -15.92 9.78
CA ALA A 185 13.29 -15.12 9.46
C ALA A 185 14.18 -15.09 10.71
N GLU A 186 15.24 -15.90 10.68
CA GLU A 186 16.34 -15.84 11.61
C GLU A 186 16.91 -14.46 11.36
N VAL A 187 16.60 -13.55 12.28
CA VAL A 187 17.04 -12.17 12.21
C VAL A 187 18.57 -12.24 12.35
N PRO A 188 19.35 -11.87 11.32
CA PRO A 188 20.77 -11.74 11.50
C PRO A 188 20.98 -10.58 12.48
N GLY A 189 21.41 -10.91 13.70
CA GLY A 189 21.85 -9.95 14.70
C GLY A 189 23.11 -9.26 14.19
N THR A 190 22.93 -8.25 13.34
CA THR A 190 24.04 -7.40 12.92
C THR A 190 24.11 -6.29 13.95
N SER A 191 25.16 -6.32 14.78
CA SER A 191 25.48 -5.27 15.75
C SER A 191 25.69 -3.93 15.03
N ALA A 192 24.62 -3.17 14.84
CA ALA A 192 24.70 -1.78 14.45
C ALA A 192 25.31 -1.00 15.62
N THR A 193 26.37 -0.26 15.35
CA THR A 193 27.01 0.65 16.29
C THR A 193 25.98 1.62 16.87
N ALA A 194 25.80 1.56 18.18
CA ALA A 194 24.84 2.39 18.90
C ALA A 194 25.16 3.88 18.68
N SER A 195 24.36 4.56 17.86
CA SER A 195 24.33 6.01 17.87
C SER A 195 23.76 6.45 19.22
N SER A 196 24.48 7.32 19.92
CA SER A 196 24.05 7.84 21.21
C SER A 196 22.74 8.61 21.04
N CYS A 197 21.70 8.17 21.75
CA CYS A 197 20.46 8.92 21.82
C CYS A 197 20.74 10.33 22.36
N PRO A 198 20.22 11.39 21.73
CA PRO A 198 20.36 12.73 22.27
C PRO A 198 19.72 12.79 23.66
N SER A 199 20.50 13.21 24.67
CA SER A 199 19.99 13.39 26.03
C SER A 199 18.80 14.34 26.04
N PRO A 200 17.73 14.06 26.80
CA PRO A 200 16.59 14.95 26.90
C PRO A 200 16.96 16.17 27.74
N SER A 201 17.45 17.23 27.09
CA SER A 201 17.58 18.55 27.70
C SER A 201 16.25 19.30 27.55
N ALA A 202 15.61 19.55 28.70
CA ALA A 202 14.43 20.41 28.93
C ALA A 202 13.05 19.83 28.54
N PRO A 203 11.98 20.15 29.32
CA PRO A 203 10.66 19.55 29.12
C PRO A 203 10.06 20.09 27.83
N ALA A 204 9.89 19.19 26.85
CA ALA A 204 9.10 19.49 25.67
C ALA A 204 7.71 19.95 26.16
N ALA A 205 7.31 21.15 25.75
CA ALA A 205 5.95 21.61 25.86
C ALA A 205 5.03 20.46 25.45
N ARG A 206 4.04 20.15 26.31
CA ARG A 206 3.03 19.13 26.08
C ARG A 206 2.64 19.14 24.61
N GLU A 207 3.14 18.15 23.88
CA GLU A 207 2.75 17.90 22.49
C GLU A 207 1.29 17.50 22.60
N SER A 208 0.44 18.51 22.49
CA SER A 208 -1.00 18.37 22.61
C SER A 208 -1.39 17.37 21.54
N THR A 209 -1.78 16.18 21.96
CA THR A 209 -2.32 15.14 21.10
C THR A 209 -3.59 15.70 20.48
N ARG A 210 -3.44 16.41 19.36
CA ARG A 210 -4.57 16.81 18.55
C ARG A 210 -5.17 15.51 18.03
N PRO A 211 -6.48 15.28 18.17
CA PRO A 211 -7.12 14.14 17.54
C PRO A 211 -6.78 14.12 16.05
N GLY A 212 -6.13 13.06 15.58
CA GLY A 212 -5.77 12.89 14.16
C GLY A 212 -4.29 12.99 13.79
N THR A 213 -3.35 13.24 14.71
CA THR A 213 -1.91 13.11 14.40
C THR A 213 -1.51 11.62 14.43
N PRO A 214 -0.91 11.08 13.34
CA PRO A 214 -0.47 9.69 13.32
C PRO A 214 0.64 9.46 14.37
N PRO A 215 0.69 8.27 15.00
CA PRO A 215 1.72 7.98 15.99
C PRO A 215 3.11 8.10 15.37
N GLY A 216 4.08 8.65 16.11
CA GLY A 216 5.48 8.52 15.72
C GLY A 216 5.96 7.06 15.88
N THR A 217 7.07 6.70 15.25
CA THR A 217 7.64 5.33 15.30
C THR A 217 7.77 4.79 16.72
N ARG A 218 8.22 5.62 17.68
CA ARG A 218 8.32 5.24 19.10
C ARG A 218 6.97 4.88 19.73
N GLN A 219 5.92 5.63 19.40
CA GLN A 219 4.58 5.39 19.94
C GLN A 219 3.99 4.10 19.34
N ALA A 220 4.16 3.88 18.04
CA ALA A 220 3.71 2.65 17.39
C ALA A 220 4.43 1.41 17.95
N LEU A 221 5.75 1.49 18.18
CA LEU A 221 6.51 0.41 18.83
C LEU A 221 6.07 0.17 20.28
N ALA A 222 5.83 1.23 21.07
CA ALA A 222 5.33 1.08 22.43
C ALA A 222 3.92 0.45 22.48
N ALA A 223 3.06 0.77 21.51
CA ALA A 223 1.75 0.14 21.36
C ALA A 223 1.88 -1.34 20.96
N ALA A 224 2.81 -1.67 20.06
CA ALA A 224 3.12 -3.06 19.71
C ALA A 224 3.61 -3.85 20.94
N ILE A 225 4.55 -3.31 21.73
CA ILE A 225 5.02 -3.95 22.98
C ILE A 225 3.85 -4.21 23.93
N SER A 226 2.99 -3.22 24.13
CA SER A 226 1.82 -3.35 25.03
C SER A 226 0.84 -4.42 24.54
N ALA A 227 0.59 -4.48 23.22
CA ALA A 227 -0.27 -5.50 22.60
C ALA A 227 0.33 -6.91 22.74
N GLU A 228 1.64 -7.06 22.53
CA GLU A 228 2.34 -8.34 22.69
C GLU A 228 2.36 -8.80 24.16
N GLN A 229 2.58 -7.89 25.11
CA GLN A 229 2.51 -8.23 26.54
C GLN A 229 1.09 -8.64 26.97
N GLN A 230 0.05 -7.99 26.43
CA GLN A 230 -1.34 -8.41 26.64
C GLN A 230 -1.61 -9.79 26.00
N ALA A 231 -1.06 -10.06 24.81
CA ALA A 231 -1.14 -11.37 24.16
C ALA A 231 -0.48 -12.47 25.02
N VAL A 232 0.74 -12.24 25.51
CA VAL A 232 1.44 -13.14 26.44
C VAL A 232 0.56 -13.47 27.66
N TYR A 233 -0.04 -12.45 28.28
CA TYR A 233 -0.93 -12.66 29.43
C TYR A 233 -2.16 -13.49 29.06
N GLY A 234 -2.81 -13.17 27.94
CA GLY A 234 -3.98 -13.91 27.45
C GLY A 234 -3.65 -15.38 27.17
N TYR A 235 -2.56 -15.67 26.48
CA TYR A 235 -2.13 -17.05 26.21
C TYR A 235 -1.82 -17.83 27.50
N GLN A 236 -1.14 -17.22 28.47
CA GLN A 236 -0.90 -17.84 29.78
C GLN A 236 -2.21 -18.15 30.51
N ALA A 237 -3.20 -17.26 30.43
CA ALA A 237 -4.52 -17.48 31.00
C ALA A 237 -5.32 -18.56 30.26
N ALA A 238 -5.16 -18.69 28.93
CA ALA A 238 -5.88 -19.66 28.11
C ALA A 238 -5.32 -21.08 28.24
N LEU A 239 -4.00 -21.26 28.29
CA LEU A 239 -3.34 -22.57 28.27
C LEU A 239 -3.97 -23.64 29.20
N PRO A 240 -4.22 -23.39 30.50
CA PRO A 240 -4.81 -24.40 31.38
C PRO A 240 -6.29 -24.70 31.09
N ARG A 241 -6.92 -23.98 30.16
CA ARG A 241 -8.35 -24.06 29.83
C ARG A 241 -8.61 -24.55 28.40
N LEU A 242 -7.58 -24.66 27.57
CA LEU A 242 -7.71 -25.12 26.19
C LEU A 242 -7.87 -26.63 26.14
N ALA A 243 -8.42 -27.12 25.02
CA ALA A 243 -8.43 -28.56 24.78
C ALA A 243 -6.99 -29.09 24.61
N PRO A 244 -6.71 -30.36 24.96
CA PRO A 244 -5.37 -30.93 24.81
C PRO A 244 -4.78 -30.80 23.40
N ALA A 245 -5.63 -30.94 22.36
CA ALA A 245 -5.24 -30.80 20.96
C ALA A 245 -4.76 -29.39 20.57
N GLU A 246 -5.17 -28.36 21.31
CA GLU A 246 -4.85 -26.95 21.03
C GLU A 246 -3.68 -26.43 21.86
N THR A 247 -3.35 -27.12 22.96
CA THR A 247 -2.37 -26.67 23.95
C THR A 247 -0.96 -26.52 23.36
N GLY A 248 -0.53 -27.45 22.48
CA GLY A 248 0.78 -27.39 21.83
C GLY A 248 0.96 -26.14 20.99
N THR A 249 0.04 -25.91 20.04
CA THR A 249 0.05 -24.69 19.21
C THR A 249 -0.06 -23.41 20.04
N ALA A 250 -0.88 -23.41 21.10
CA ALA A 250 -0.99 -22.24 21.97
C ALA A 250 0.30 -21.93 22.73
N ALA A 251 1.06 -22.96 23.15
CA ALA A 251 2.36 -22.78 23.80
C ALA A 251 3.42 -22.22 22.84
N GLU A 252 3.41 -22.67 21.58
CA GLU A 252 4.27 -22.11 20.52
C GLU A 252 3.96 -20.63 20.27
N PHE A 253 2.69 -20.27 20.15
CA PHE A 253 2.29 -18.87 19.96
C PHE A 253 2.62 -18.00 21.18
N LEU A 254 2.48 -18.53 22.41
CA LEU A 254 2.96 -17.84 23.61
C LEU A 254 4.46 -17.53 23.54
N ALA A 255 5.30 -18.49 23.14
CA ALA A 255 6.73 -18.26 22.97
C ALA A 255 6.98 -17.18 21.91
N ARG A 256 6.26 -17.24 20.78
CA ARG A 256 6.38 -16.26 19.71
C ARG A 256 6.02 -14.84 20.14
N HIS A 257 4.97 -14.66 20.93
CA HIS A 257 4.62 -13.33 21.46
C HIS A 257 5.69 -12.75 22.38
N LYS A 258 6.37 -13.58 23.18
CA LYS A 258 7.50 -13.13 24.00
C LYS A 258 8.68 -12.66 23.14
N GLU A 259 9.01 -13.39 22.08
CA GLU A 259 10.04 -13.00 21.12
C GLU A 259 9.68 -11.68 20.41
N LEU A 260 8.43 -11.54 19.99
CA LEU A 260 7.93 -10.32 19.34
C LEU A 260 7.96 -9.11 20.27
N ALA A 261 7.59 -9.28 21.54
CA ALA A 261 7.71 -8.24 22.56
C ALA A 261 9.17 -7.78 22.74
N GLY A 262 10.10 -8.72 22.92
CA GLY A 262 11.53 -8.40 23.06
C GLY A 262 12.11 -7.73 21.80
N ALA A 263 11.73 -8.20 20.62
CA ALA A 263 12.15 -7.61 19.35
C ALA A 263 11.61 -6.19 19.14
N ALA A 264 10.41 -5.89 19.64
CA ALA A 264 9.82 -4.55 19.60
C ALA A 264 10.47 -3.62 20.64
N GLU A 265 10.81 -4.12 21.83
CA GLU A 265 11.56 -3.39 22.86
C GLU A 265 12.97 -2.99 22.38
N GLU A 266 13.68 -3.90 21.72
CA GLU A 266 14.98 -3.61 21.12
C GLU A 266 14.89 -2.49 20.08
N ARG A 267 13.90 -2.57 19.17
CA ARG A 267 13.64 -1.54 18.16
C ARG A 267 13.26 -0.20 18.79
N LEU A 268 12.46 -0.23 19.85
CA LEU A 268 12.10 0.98 20.58
C LEU A 268 13.34 1.63 21.18
N ARG A 269 14.26 0.86 21.76
CA ARG A 269 15.53 1.34 22.30
C ARG A 269 16.42 1.94 21.19
N LEU A 270 16.52 1.28 20.04
CA LEU A 270 17.27 1.80 18.87
C LEU A 270 16.65 3.10 18.35
N ALA A 271 15.33 3.25 18.45
CA ALA A 271 14.59 4.48 18.14
C ALA A 271 14.61 5.52 19.29
N CYS A 272 15.42 5.32 20.33
CA CYS A 272 15.50 6.21 21.50
C CYS A 272 14.15 6.42 22.21
N GLY A 273 13.34 5.37 22.28
CA GLY A 273 12.14 5.29 23.10
C GLY A 273 12.45 4.90 24.54
N GLY A 274 11.56 5.33 25.45
CA GLY A 274 11.63 4.95 26.85
C GLY A 274 11.16 3.52 27.09
N TYR A 275 11.52 2.98 28.25
CA TYR A 275 11.03 1.67 28.71
C TYR A 275 9.49 1.66 28.81
N VAL A 276 8.87 0.57 28.34
CA VAL A 276 7.42 0.33 28.46
C VAL A 276 7.19 -0.62 29.63
N PRO A 277 6.65 -0.15 30.76
CA PRO A 277 6.46 -0.99 31.93
C PRO A 277 5.39 -2.05 31.67
N GLN A 278 5.74 -3.30 31.96
CA GLN A 278 4.79 -4.40 31.91
C GLN A 278 3.70 -4.20 32.97
N GLN A 279 2.44 -4.27 32.55
CA GLN A 279 1.31 -4.19 33.46
C GLN A 279 1.25 -5.46 34.33
N PRO A 280 0.91 -5.34 35.63
CA PRO A 280 0.81 -6.50 36.53
C PRO A 280 -0.34 -7.45 36.15
N GLY A 281 -1.29 -7.00 35.33
CA GLY A 281 -2.38 -7.81 34.79
C GLY A 281 -3.15 -7.05 33.72
N TYR A 282 -3.94 -7.79 32.93
CA TYR A 282 -4.79 -7.25 31.89
C TYR A 282 -6.23 -7.70 32.10
N VAL A 283 -7.18 -6.81 31.78
CA VAL A 283 -8.60 -7.17 31.74
C VAL A 283 -8.84 -8.00 30.48
N LEU A 284 -9.29 -9.24 30.67
CA LEU A 284 -9.73 -10.11 29.57
C LEU A 284 -11.23 -9.99 29.39
N ASP A 285 -11.70 -10.24 28.17
CA ASP A 285 -13.13 -10.28 27.85
C ASP A 285 -13.86 -11.28 28.76
N PRO A 286 -15.06 -10.98 29.29
CA PRO A 286 -15.78 -11.91 30.15
C PRO A 286 -16.06 -13.27 29.50
N GLY A 287 -16.20 -13.32 28.18
CA GLY A 287 -16.38 -14.55 27.41
C GLY A 287 -15.11 -15.42 27.29
N PHE A 288 -13.95 -14.92 27.73
CA PHE A 288 -12.67 -15.62 27.66
C PHE A 288 -12.67 -16.97 28.38
N LEU A 289 -13.38 -17.06 29.50
CA LEU A 289 -13.48 -18.30 30.27
C LEU A 289 -14.39 -19.34 29.62
N VAL A 290 -15.36 -18.90 28.83
CA VAL A 290 -16.35 -19.78 28.18
C VAL A 290 -15.77 -20.36 26.89
N ALA A 291 -15.04 -19.55 26.12
CA ALA A 291 -14.49 -19.93 24.83
C ALA A 291 -13.05 -19.42 24.66
N PRO A 292 -12.05 -20.04 25.32
CA PRO A 292 -10.67 -19.55 25.33
C PRO A 292 -10.07 -19.46 23.92
N GLY A 293 -10.31 -20.43 23.04
CA GLY A 293 -9.84 -20.38 21.65
C GLY A 293 -10.39 -19.17 20.87
N ALA A 294 -11.70 -18.93 20.93
CA ALA A 294 -12.32 -17.76 20.29
C ALA A 294 -11.80 -16.44 20.86
N ALA A 295 -11.52 -16.40 22.17
CA ALA A 295 -10.97 -15.22 22.82
C ALA A 295 -9.51 -14.97 22.43
N LEU A 296 -8.70 -16.02 22.23
CA LEU A 296 -7.36 -15.89 21.62
C LEU A 296 -7.45 -15.37 20.19
N GLY A 297 -8.45 -15.80 19.40
CA GLY A 297 -8.69 -15.24 18.07
C GLY A 297 -8.94 -13.74 18.08
N LYS A 298 -9.78 -13.24 19.01
CA LYS A 298 -10.02 -11.80 19.19
C LYS A 298 -8.75 -11.06 19.62
N LEU A 299 -7.96 -11.66 20.51
CA LEU A 299 -6.70 -11.10 21.00
C LEU A 299 -5.68 -10.94 19.88
N GLU A 300 -5.50 -11.98 19.05
CA GLU A 300 -4.63 -11.93 17.87
C GLU A 300 -5.12 -10.88 16.87
N ALA A 301 -6.43 -10.81 16.61
CA ALA A 301 -7.00 -9.80 15.72
C ALA A 301 -6.75 -8.36 16.23
N ALA A 302 -6.78 -8.16 17.55
CA ALA A 302 -6.48 -6.86 18.16
C ALA A 302 -5.00 -6.42 17.95
N THR A 303 -4.05 -7.37 17.88
CA THR A 303 -2.64 -7.03 17.61
C THR A 303 -2.39 -6.49 16.19
N LEU A 304 -3.28 -6.80 15.24
CA LEU A 304 -3.13 -6.41 13.83
C LEU A 304 -3.00 -4.89 13.69
N ALA A 305 -3.81 -4.12 14.41
CA ALA A 305 -3.79 -2.66 14.34
C ALA A 305 -2.43 -2.08 14.76
N SER A 306 -1.84 -2.61 15.83
CA SER A 306 -0.52 -2.18 16.32
C SER A 306 0.58 -2.43 15.28
N TYR A 307 0.58 -3.59 14.62
CA TYR A 307 1.55 -3.85 13.54
C TYR A 307 1.29 -3.01 12.29
N GLY A 308 0.03 -2.76 11.95
CA GLY A 308 -0.35 -1.84 10.87
C GLY A 308 0.15 -0.41 11.12
N ASP A 309 0.10 0.05 12.37
CA ASP A 309 0.66 1.35 12.77
C ASP A 309 2.18 1.35 12.59
N VAL A 310 2.89 0.31 13.03
CA VAL A 310 4.36 0.23 12.83
C VAL A 310 4.70 0.21 11.34
N VAL A 311 3.99 -0.54 10.50
CA VAL A 311 4.19 -0.55 9.04
C VAL A 311 4.07 0.86 8.46
N ALA A 312 3.07 1.63 8.89
CA ALA A 312 2.85 2.98 8.38
C ALA A 312 3.99 3.96 8.71
N VAL A 313 4.63 3.80 9.86
CA VAL A 313 5.55 4.82 10.42
C VAL A 313 7.02 4.40 10.41
N SER A 314 7.32 3.16 10.01
CA SER A 314 8.68 2.62 9.91
C SER A 314 9.13 2.54 8.46
N GLN A 315 10.42 2.27 8.24
CA GLN A 315 11.02 2.05 6.92
C GLN A 315 12.06 0.92 7.00
N GLY A 316 12.57 0.47 5.86
CA GLY A 316 13.70 -0.47 5.79
C GLY A 316 13.46 -1.78 6.55
N GLN A 317 14.43 -2.16 7.39
CA GLN A 317 14.38 -3.43 8.14
C GLN A 317 13.24 -3.48 9.15
N ASP A 318 12.91 -2.36 9.82
CA ASP A 318 11.82 -2.31 10.79
C ASP A 318 10.46 -2.48 10.12
N ARG A 319 10.29 -1.92 8.92
CA ARG A 319 9.08 -2.13 8.15
C ARG A 319 8.92 -3.58 7.71
N ARG A 320 9.99 -4.21 7.21
CA ARG A 320 9.95 -5.64 6.84
C ARG A 320 9.62 -6.53 8.04
N TRP A 321 10.16 -6.22 9.21
CA TRP A 321 9.79 -6.91 10.45
C TRP A 321 8.31 -6.73 10.78
N ALA A 322 7.79 -5.51 10.71
CA ALA A 322 6.37 -5.23 10.99
C ALA A 322 5.43 -5.90 9.98
N LEU A 323 5.80 -5.94 8.70
CA LEU A 323 5.06 -6.66 7.64
C LEU A 323 4.98 -8.16 7.92
N ALA A 324 6.10 -8.78 8.32
CA ALA A 324 6.13 -10.20 8.68
C ALA A 324 5.29 -10.47 9.95
N ALA A 325 5.38 -9.59 10.95
CA ALA A 325 4.61 -9.71 12.18
C ALA A 325 3.09 -9.55 11.94
N LEU A 326 2.68 -8.59 11.09
CA LEU A 326 1.29 -8.40 10.68
C LEU A 326 0.72 -9.66 10.00
N GLN A 327 1.46 -10.23 9.04
CA GLN A 327 1.06 -11.45 8.35
C GLN A 327 0.96 -12.65 9.31
N ALA A 328 1.93 -12.79 10.21
CA ALA A 328 1.92 -13.86 11.21
C ALA A 328 0.73 -13.73 12.16
N ALA A 329 0.46 -12.53 12.67
CA ALA A 329 -0.70 -12.24 13.52
C ALA A 329 -2.02 -12.54 12.81
N ALA A 330 -2.16 -12.18 11.53
CA ALA A 330 -3.38 -12.46 10.77
C ALA A 330 -3.63 -13.96 10.60
N ARG A 331 -2.57 -14.74 10.35
CA ARG A 331 -2.65 -16.22 10.29
C ARG A 331 -3.00 -16.83 11.66
N ARG A 332 -2.45 -16.30 12.75
CA ARG A 332 -2.80 -16.78 14.11
C ARG A 332 -4.25 -16.45 14.47
N ALA A 333 -4.73 -15.25 14.15
CA ALA A 333 -6.14 -14.89 14.31
C ALA A 333 -7.05 -15.88 13.57
N GLN A 334 -6.74 -16.15 12.30
CA GLN A 334 -7.47 -17.14 11.50
C GLN A 334 -7.40 -18.56 12.07
N ARG A 335 -6.23 -18.99 12.60
CA ARG A 335 -6.06 -20.30 13.23
C ARG A 335 -7.02 -20.49 14.42
N TRP A 336 -7.32 -19.42 15.13
CA TRP A 336 -8.29 -19.40 16.22
C TRP A 336 -9.73 -19.08 15.77
N GLY A 337 -9.99 -19.06 14.46
CA GLY A 337 -11.30 -18.83 13.89
C GLY A 337 -11.76 -17.37 13.87
N ALA A 338 -10.89 -16.42 14.21
CA ALA A 338 -11.20 -14.99 14.05
C ALA A 338 -10.99 -14.55 12.60
N ASP A 339 -11.84 -13.63 12.15
CA ASP A 339 -11.67 -12.96 10.86
C ASP A 339 -10.67 -11.80 11.01
N PRO A 340 -9.51 -11.82 10.34
CA PRO A 340 -8.57 -10.70 10.36
C PRO A 340 -9.09 -9.48 9.57
N GLY A 341 -10.22 -9.61 8.88
CA GLY A 341 -10.87 -8.56 8.10
C GLY A 341 -10.28 -8.39 6.69
N PRO A 342 -10.87 -7.48 5.89
CA PRO A 342 -10.51 -7.33 4.48
C PRO A 342 -9.19 -6.59 4.24
N VAL A 343 -8.74 -5.83 5.23
CA VAL A 343 -7.44 -5.13 5.24
C VAL A 343 -6.84 -5.24 6.66
N PRO A 344 -6.28 -6.40 7.03
CA PRO A 344 -5.67 -6.63 8.33
C PRO A 344 -4.72 -5.52 8.72
N GLY A 345 -4.87 -5.07 9.96
CA GLY A 345 -4.09 -3.98 10.51
C GLY A 345 -4.61 -2.59 10.18
N LEU A 346 -5.71 -2.44 9.43
CA LEU A 346 -6.42 -1.18 9.24
C LEU A 346 -7.89 -1.34 9.66
N THR A 347 -8.37 -0.50 10.57
CA THR A 347 -9.80 -0.47 10.92
C THR A 347 -10.56 0.26 9.82
N LEU A 348 -11.30 -0.50 9.00
CA LEU A 348 -12.13 0.04 7.93
C LEU A 348 -13.61 -0.15 8.26
N ASP A 349 -14.38 0.93 8.14
CA ASP A 349 -15.83 0.84 8.03
C ASP A 349 -16.21 0.67 6.56
N ALA A 350 -16.50 -0.57 6.15
CA ALA A 350 -16.86 -0.88 4.78
C ALA A 350 -18.16 -0.19 4.31
N GLY A 351 -19.01 0.24 5.24
CA GLY A 351 -20.22 1.01 4.94
C GLY A 351 -19.92 2.46 4.50
N GLN A 352 -18.76 2.99 4.89
CA GLN A 352 -18.34 4.37 4.58
C GLN A 352 -17.45 4.47 3.33
N LEU A 353 -17.06 3.34 2.74
CA LEU A 353 -16.22 3.35 1.54
C LEU A 353 -17.01 3.82 0.30
N PRO A 354 -16.38 4.48 -0.68
CA PRO A 354 -17.05 4.85 -1.93
C PRO A 354 -17.58 3.61 -2.65
N ALA A 355 -18.70 3.74 -3.37
CA ALA A 355 -19.20 2.65 -4.21
C ALA A 355 -18.30 2.46 -5.43
N LEU A 356 -18.17 1.21 -5.89
CA LEU A 356 -17.51 0.94 -7.18
C LEU A 356 -18.38 1.50 -8.32
N PRO A 357 -17.78 2.03 -9.40
CA PRO A 357 -18.52 2.34 -10.62
C PRO A 357 -19.18 1.06 -11.17
N PRO A 358 -20.32 1.17 -11.88
CA PRO A 358 -20.86 0.03 -12.61
C PRO A 358 -19.84 -0.48 -13.64
N ASP A 359 -19.80 -1.80 -13.87
CA ASP A 359 -18.77 -2.45 -14.69
C ASP A 359 -18.75 -1.92 -16.15
N ASP A 360 -19.86 -1.35 -16.64
CA ASP A 360 -19.96 -0.70 -17.97
C ASP A 360 -19.22 0.65 -18.08
N ALA A 361 -18.81 1.25 -16.96
CA ALA A 361 -18.15 2.55 -16.92
C ALA A 361 -16.61 2.47 -16.86
N LEU A 362 -16.04 1.26 -16.77
CA LEU A 362 -14.60 1.07 -16.85
C LEU A 362 -14.18 1.12 -18.33
N PRO A 363 -13.21 1.97 -18.72
CA PRO A 363 -12.79 2.08 -20.11
C PRO A 363 -12.24 0.74 -20.57
N SER A 364 -13.04 0.04 -21.37
CA SER A 364 -12.59 -1.13 -22.12
C SER A 364 -11.43 -0.66 -22.99
N GLY A 365 -10.25 -1.28 -22.85
CA GLY A 365 -9.11 -1.01 -23.71
C GLY A 365 -9.49 -1.33 -25.16
N THR A 366 -9.95 -0.33 -25.91
CA THR A 366 -10.33 -0.48 -27.31
C THR A 366 -9.06 -0.60 -28.15
N GLY A 367 -8.56 -1.82 -28.28
CA GLY A 367 -7.77 -2.23 -29.43
C GLY A 367 -8.67 -2.32 -30.66
N GLN A 368 -9.13 -1.18 -31.17
CA GLN A 368 -9.71 -1.10 -32.51
C GLN A 368 -8.57 -0.82 -33.49
N THR A 369 -8.07 -1.88 -34.12
CA THR A 369 -7.18 -1.78 -35.29
C THR A 369 -7.99 -1.21 -36.45
N PRO A 370 -7.56 -0.09 -37.07
CA PRO A 370 -8.22 0.41 -38.27
C PRO A 370 -7.94 -0.53 -39.45
N SER A 371 -9.00 -0.99 -40.11
CA SER A 371 -8.94 -1.71 -41.39
C SER A 371 -8.13 -0.92 -42.43
N PRO A 372 -7.23 -1.57 -43.20
CA PRO A 372 -6.57 -0.90 -44.30
C PRO A 372 -7.56 -0.66 -45.44
N ALA A 373 -7.66 0.59 -45.87
CA ALA A 373 -8.35 0.98 -47.08
C ALA A 373 -7.59 0.45 -48.30
N THR A 374 -8.32 -0.25 -49.17
CA THR A 374 -7.90 -0.67 -50.50
C THR A 374 -7.59 0.54 -51.39
N SER A 375 -6.48 0.47 -52.12
CA SER A 375 -6.25 1.21 -53.37
C SER A 375 -5.55 0.29 -54.36
#